data_AF-A0A536IRU5-F1
#
_entry.id   AF-A0A536IRU5-F1
#
_cell.length_a   1.000
_cell.length_b   1.000
_cell.length_c   1.000
_cell.angle_alpha   90.00
_cell.angle_beta   90.00
_cell.angle_gamma   90.00
#
_symmetry.space_group_name_H-M   'P 1'
#
loop_
_entity.id
_entity.type
_entity.pdbx_description
1 polymer ?
#
loop_
_entity_poly.entity_id
_entity_poly.type
_entity_poly.pdbx_seq_one_letter_code
_entity_poly.pdbx_strand_id
1 'polypeptide(L)' 'MIELRPGLRVRYKPVAADDWLDGELVRSSPNGEEWLVKNRLGKFWLSLDRIRLGDEETTY' A
#
# COMPACT_ATOMS: atom_id res chain seq x y z
N MET A 1 2.94 1.79 16.63
CA MET A 1 2.32 2.61 15.58
C MET A 1 3.12 2.31 14.33
N ILE A 2 2.55 1.63 13.34
CA ILE A 2 3.30 1.17 12.17
C ILE A 2 3.31 2.31 11.16
N GLU A 3 4.48 2.85 10.87
CA GLU A 3 4.64 3.94 9.92
C GLU A 3 4.74 3.41 8.48
N LEU A 4 3.97 4.01 7.58
CA LEU A 4 4.05 3.72 6.16
C LEU A 4 5.40 4.22 5.63
N ARG A 5 6.22 3.29 5.14
CA ARG A 5 7.57 3.55 4.64
C ARG A 5 7.77 2.93 3.26
N PRO A 6 8.61 3.52 2.40
CA PRO A 6 8.98 2.88 1.14
C PRO A 6 9.62 1.52 1.40
N GLY A 7 9.27 0.52 0.59
CA GLY A 7 9.66 -0.89 0.75
C GLY A 7 8.70 -1.73 1.60
N LEU A 8 7.71 -1.13 2.25
CA LEU A 8 6.74 -1.87 3.07
C LEU A 8 5.73 -2.61 2.21
N ARG A 9 5.47 -3.89 2.55
CA ARG A 9 4.39 -4.67 1.94
C ARG A 9 3.05 -4.28 2.53
N VAL A 10 2.10 -4.01 1.66
CA VAL A 10 0.75 -3.56 2.00
C VAL A 10 -0.27 -4.33 1.18
N ARG A 11 -1.48 -4.42 1.72
CA ARG A 11 -2.67 -4.82 0.97
C ARG A 11 -3.42 -3.58 0.53
N TYR A 12 -3.97 -3.60 -0.67
CA TYR A 12 -4.77 -2.51 -1.16
C TYR A 12 -5.98 -3.00 -1.96
N LYS A 13 -7.06 -2.21 -1.97
CA LYS A 13 -8.26 -2.53 -2.76
C LYS A 13 -8.35 -1.61 -4.01
N PRO A 14 -8.05 -2.12 -5.22
CA PRO A 14 -8.23 -1.36 -6.45
C PRO A 14 -9.71 -0.99 -6.66
N VAL A 15 -10.00 0.08 -7.40
CA VAL A 15 -11.39 0.39 -7.82
C VAL A 15 -11.97 -0.72 -8.69
N ALA A 16 -11.13 -1.32 -9.54
CA ALA A 16 -11.55 -2.31 -10.53
C ALA A 16 -11.58 -3.76 -10.01
N ALA A 17 -11.19 -4.01 -8.76
CA ALA A 17 -11.14 -5.35 -8.20
C ALA A 17 -11.87 -5.40 -6.86
N ASP A 18 -12.62 -6.48 -6.63
CA ASP A 18 -13.33 -6.65 -5.37
C ASP A 18 -12.46 -7.21 -4.23
N ASP A 19 -11.30 -7.76 -4.59
CA ASP A 19 -10.33 -8.34 -3.68
C ASP A 19 -9.22 -7.36 -3.26
N TRP A 20 -8.69 -7.61 -2.06
CA TRP A 20 -7.46 -6.99 -1.59
C TRP A 20 -6.27 -7.62 -2.29
N LEU A 21 -5.45 -6.79 -2.92
CA LEU A 21 -4.23 -7.19 -3.60
C LEU A 21 -3.01 -6.82 -2.77
N ASP A 22 -1.98 -7.66 -2.81
CA ASP A 22 -0.70 -7.35 -2.20
C ASP A 22 0.15 -6.44 -3.11
N GLY A 23 0.82 -5.48 -2.51
CA GLY A 23 1.70 -4.53 -3.17
C GLY A 23 2.80 -4.03 -2.24
N GLU A 24 3.75 -3.27 -2.78
CA GLU A 24 4.83 -2.65 -2.01
C GLU A 24 4.76 -1.14 -2.17
N LEU A 25 4.86 -0.41 -1.07
CA LEU A 25 4.96 1.04 -1.05
C LEU A 25 6.28 1.48 -1.70
N VAL A 26 6.22 2.36 -2.68
CA VAL A 26 7.40 2.88 -3.36
C VAL A 26 7.75 4.27 -2.84
N ARG A 27 6.75 5.15 -2.73
CA ARG A 27 6.89 6.50 -2.18
C ARG A 27 5.53 7.12 -1.86
N SER A 28 5.51 8.07 -0.93
CA SER A 28 4.36 8.94 -0.73
C SER A 28 4.24 9.97 -1.84
N SER A 29 3.02 10.47 -2.03
CA SER A 29 2.75 11.66 -2.82
C SER A 29 3.21 12.91 -2.08
N PRO A 30 3.52 14.01 -2.79
CA PRO A 30 3.95 15.26 -2.15
C PRO A 30 2.86 15.91 -1.28
N ASN A 31 1.58 15.62 -1.51
CA ASN A 31 0.45 16.04 -0.66
C ASN A 31 0.22 15.10 0.54
N GLY A 32 0.86 13.93 0.60
CA GLY A 32 0.71 12.97 1.68
C GLY A 32 -0.62 12.21 1.70
N GLU A 33 -1.50 12.40 0.71
CA GLU A 33 -2.82 11.77 0.65
C GLU A 33 -2.79 10.38 -0.03
N GLU A 34 -1.75 10.12 -0.81
CA GLU A 34 -1.62 8.96 -1.67
C GLU A 34 -0.24 8.32 -1.57
N TRP A 35 -0.16 7.05 -1.93
CA TRP A 35 1.08 6.32 -2.06
C TRP A 35 1.16 5.64 -3.42
N LEU A 36 2.37 5.67 -3.99
CA LEU A 36 2.70 4.89 -5.16
C LEU A 36 2.98 3.47 -4.71
N VAL A 37 2.13 2.53 -5.12
CA VAL A 37 2.25 1.11 -4.80
C VAL A 37 2.65 0.35 -6.06
N LYS A 38 3.63 -0.54 -5.95
CA LYS A 38 4.00 -1.46 -7.03
C LYS A 38 3.50 -2.87 -6.74
N ASN A 39 3.05 -3.55 -7.79
CA ASN A 39 2.74 -4.97 -7.76
C ASN A 39 3.23 -5.63 -9.08
N ARG A 40 2.83 -6.88 -9.33
CA ARG A 40 3.17 -7.62 -10.56
C ARG A 40 2.63 -6.99 -11.86
N LEU A 41 1.59 -6.16 -11.78
CA LEU A 41 0.94 -5.51 -12.92
C LEU A 41 1.56 -4.16 -13.26
N GLY A 42 2.30 -3.54 -12.34
CA GLY A 42 2.90 -2.23 -12.55
C GLY A 42 2.91 -1.38 -11.27
N LYS A 43 2.82 -0.06 -11.46
CA LYS A 43 2.82 0.94 -10.37
C LYS A 43 1.56 1.78 -10.45
N PHE A 44 0.91 2.00 -9.31
CA PHE A 44 -0.38 2.69 -9.23
C PHE A 44 -0.40 3.62 -8.02
N TRP A 45 -1.01 4.79 -8.18
CA TRP A 45 -1.29 5.68 -7.05
C TRP A 45 -2.55 5.21 -6.35
N LEU A 46 -2.48 5.13 -5.02
CA LEU A 46 -3.57 4.69 -4.17
C LEU A 46 -3.71 5.63 -2.98
N SER A 47 -4.94 6.06 -2.72
CA SER A 47 -5.28 6.81 -1.52
C SER A 47 -5.02 5.99 -0.28
N LEU A 48 -4.53 6.63 0.78
CA LEU A 48 -4.22 6.00 2.06
C LEU A 48 -5.38 5.19 2.65
N ASP A 49 -6.61 5.66 2.49
CA ASP A 49 -7.84 4.97 2.94
C ASP A 49 -8.01 3.55 2.36
N ARG A 50 -7.42 3.31 1.18
CA ARG A 50 -7.49 2.03 0.47
C ARG A 50 -6.28 1.14 0.71
N ILE A 51 -5.35 1.58 1.54
CA ILE A 51 -4.12 0.84 1.86
C ILE A 51 -4.25 0.32 3.29
N ARG A 52 -4.05 -0.98 3.44
CA ARG A 52 -3.91 -1.65 4.72
C ARG A 52 -2.52 -2.22 4.83
N LEU A 53 -1.95 -2.14 6.01
CA LEU A 53 -0.74 -2.89 6.32
C LEU A 53 -1.08 -4.37 6.18
N GLY A 54 -0.36 -5.09 5.30
CA GLY A 54 -0.46 -6.54 5.30
C GLY A 54 0.26 -7.00 6.55
N ASP A 55 -0.42 -7.74 7.42
CA ASP A 55 0.03 -8.21 8.74
C ASP A 55 1.56 -8.05 8.93
N GLU A 56 1.97 -6.98 9.62
CA GLU A 56 3.23 -7.06 10.33
C GLU A 56 3.00 -8.08 11.42
N GLU A 57 3.47 -9.31 11.16
CA GLU A 57 3.68 -10.31 12.19
C GLU A 57 4.39 -9.60 13.34
N THR A 58 3.62 -9.28 14.37
CA THR A 58 4.13 -8.62 15.55
C THR A 58 4.88 -9.70 16.31
N THR A 59 6.14 -9.92 15.93
CA THR A 59 7.07 -10.71 16.75
C THR A 59 7.25 -9.92 18.04
N TYR A 60 6.48 -10.30 19.05
CA TYR A 60 6.64 -9.92 20.46
C TYR A 60 7.76 -10.74 21.10
#